data_AF-A0A845JZX9-F1
#
_entry.id   AF-A0A845JZX9-F1
#
_cell.length_a   1.000
_cell.length_b   1.000
_cell.length_c   1.000
_cell.angle_alpha   90.00
_cell.angle_beta   90.00
_cell.angle_gamma   90.00
#
_symmetry.space_group_name_H-M   'P 1'
#
loop_
_entity.id
_entity.type
_entity.pdbx_description
1 polymer ?
#
loop_
_entity_poly.entity_id
_entity_poly.type
_entity_poly.pdbx_seq_one_letter_code
_entity_poly.pdbx_strand_id
1 'polypeptide(L)'
;MIFYNFDSDNAKYRIAKTRPITLNIKPSSAKEKLNLVQPSQQKSPILKPEIETLGTDILPIYTELDKFQSNGPHSFTFLGIGFGSPVVLFIISSLLMKRHNRMKYDVAYYRSRNAYKNASQRFKKVSERSDSKEFARELSEIFREYIGDKLNLQGKAITAEEMQVRLKESNYEPQAEEIRKLLEKLETLQYAPMTQGSTKQLLGESENLIKILEKKS
;
A
#
# COMPACT_ATOMS: atom_id res chain seq x y z
N MET A 1 22.56 -22.95 36.15
CA MET A 1 21.20 -23.54 36.19
C MET A 1 20.27 -22.53 36.84
N ILE A 2 19.02 -22.42 36.38
CA ILE A 2 18.04 -21.48 36.93
C ILE A 2 17.02 -22.30 37.72
N PHE A 3 16.84 -21.98 39.00
CA PHE A 3 15.86 -22.61 39.86
C PHE A 3 14.79 -21.60 40.24
N TYR A 4 13.53 -22.03 40.15
CA TYR A 4 12.38 -21.25 40.61
C TYR A 4 11.94 -21.82 41.95
N ASN A 5 12.06 -21.02 43.00
CA ASN A 5 11.51 -21.35 44.32
C ASN A 5 10.40 -20.37 44.67
N PHE A 6 9.29 -20.88 45.17
CA PHE A 6 8.16 -20.07 45.60
C PHE A 6 8.40 -19.58 47.03
N ASP A 7 8.35 -18.27 47.24
CA ASP A 7 8.44 -17.64 48.56
C ASP A 7 7.04 -17.48 49.14
N SER A 8 6.72 -18.27 50.18
CA SER A 8 5.39 -18.32 50.80
C SER A 8 5.01 -17.03 51.53
N ASP A 9 5.98 -16.27 52.04
CA ASP A 9 5.70 -15.07 52.83
C ASP A 9 5.31 -13.89 51.93
N ASN A 10 5.81 -13.88 50.70
CA ASN A 10 5.60 -12.80 49.73
C ASN A 10 4.74 -13.22 48.54
N ALA A 11 4.24 -14.46 48.52
CA ALA A 11 3.45 -15.07 47.44
C ALA A 11 4.04 -14.85 46.04
N LYS A 12 5.38 -14.90 45.93
CA LYS A 12 6.11 -14.57 44.69
C LYS A 12 7.18 -15.62 44.40
N TYR A 13 7.37 -15.91 43.12
CA TYR A 13 8.48 -16.75 42.67
C TYR A 13 9.80 -15.98 42.72
N ARG A 14 10.80 -16.56 43.37
CA ARG A 14 12.18 -16.06 43.36
C ARG A 14 13.03 -16.94 42.46
N ILE A 15 13.87 -16.28 41.66
CA ILE A 15 14.74 -16.92 40.69
C ILE A 15 16.15 -16.97 41.29
N ALA A 16 16.60 -18.17 41.66
CA ALA A 16 17.97 -18.41 42.11
C ALA A 16 18.82 -18.88 40.92
N LYS A 17 19.92 -18.18 40.66
CA LYS A 17 20.87 -18.52 39.60
C LYS A 17 22.19 -18.97 40.23
N THR A 18 22.64 -20.16 39.88
CA THR A 18 23.99 -20.62 40.25
C THR A 18 25.05 -20.02 39.33
N ARG A 19 26.28 -19.90 39.83
CA ARG A 19 27.42 -19.48 39.00
C ARG A 19 27.62 -20.49 37.85
N PRO A 20 28.00 -20.05 36.65
CA PRO A 20 28.30 -20.96 35.55
C PRO A 20 29.43 -21.92 35.92
N ILE A 21 29.26 -23.21 35.63
CA ILE A 21 30.33 -24.20 35.74
C ILE A 21 30.92 -24.36 34.34
N THR A 22 32.18 -23.94 34.18
CA THR A 22 32.88 -24.06 32.91
C THR A 22 33.51 -25.44 32.80
N LEU A 23 32.90 -26.32 32.01
CA LEU A 23 33.45 -27.65 31.70
C LEU A 23 34.31 -27.54 30.44
N ASN A 24 35.60 -27.85 30.56
CA ASN A 24 36.47 -27.98 29.40
C ASN A 24 36.43 -29.44 28.92
N ILE A 25 35.50 -29.75 28.01
CA ILE A 25 35.30 -31.09 27.47
C ILE A 25 36.23 -31.28 26.28
N LYS A 26 37.22 -32.16 26.42
CA LYS A 26 38.06 -32.56 25.29
C LYS A 26 37.28 -33.57 24.43
N PRO A 27 37.30 -33.45 23.09
CA PRO A 27 36.65 -34.44 22.23
C PRO A 27 37.31 -35.81 22.43
N SER A 28 36.49 -36.84 22.66
CA SER A 28 36.97 -38.22 22.62
C SER A 28 37.27 -38.60 21.17
N SER A 29 38.43 -39.19 20.93
CA SER A 29 38.81 -39.68 19.58
C SER A 29 37.97 -40.89 19.15
N ALA A 30 37.25 -41.53 20.08
CA ALA A 30 36.36 -42.64 19.78
C ALA A 30 34.92 -42.15 19.67
N LYS A 31 34.22 -42.52 18.58
CA LYS A 31 32.77 -42.38 18.49
C LYS A 31 32.13 -43.30 19.53
N GLU A 32 31.67 -42.74 20.64
CA GLU A 32 30.88 -43.48 21.62
C GLU A 32 29.54 -43.89 20.98
N LYS A 33 29.29 -45.19 20.95
CA LYS A 33 27.97 -45.74 20.66
C LYS A 33 27.23 -45.86 21.99
N LEU A 34 26.01 -45.33 22.05
CA LEU A 34 25.14 -45.52 23.21
C LEU A 34 24.90 -47.02 23.40
N ASN A 35 25.31 -47.56 24.55
CA ASN A 35 25.00 -48.94 24.92
C ASN A 35 23.52 -49.03 25.29
N LEU A 36 22.68 -49.31 24.30
CA LEU A 36 21.29 -49.67 24.52
C LEU A 36 21.27 -51.06 25.18
N VAL A 37 20.64 -51.18 26.34
CA VAL A 37 20.35 -52.48 26.97
C VAL A 37 19.30 -53.17 26.10
N GLN A 38 19.75 -53.92 25.10
CA GLN A 38 18.89 -54.84 24.37
C GLN A 38 18.69 -56.11 25.19
N PRO A 39 17.48 -56.71 25.20
CA PRO A 39 17.30 -58.03 25.79
C PRO A 39 18.31 -59.00 25.19
N SER A 40 19.06 -59.69 26.05
CA SER A 40 20.05 -60.70 25.65
C SER A 40 19.38 -61.74 24.75
N GLN A 41 19.67 -61.70 23.45
CA GLN A 41 19.42 -62.83 22.57
C GLN A 41 20.47 -63.89 22.90
N GLN A 42 20.18 -64.72 23.90
CA GLN A 42 20.94 -65.95 24.12
C GLN A 42 20.99 -66.72 22.81
N LYS A 43 22.20 -66.89 22.26
CA LYS A 43 22.49 -67.82 21.16
C LYS A 43 22.15 -69.24 21.61
N SER A 44 20.90 -69.64 21.40
CA SER A 44 20.51 -71.04 21.31
C SER A 44 20.54 -71.45 19.83
N PRO A 45 21.10 -72.61 19.46
CA PRO A 45 21.12 -73.10 18.09
C PRO A 45 19.76 -73.70 17.74
N ILE A 46 18.73 -72.86 17.66
CA ILE A 46 17.42 -73.24 17.14
C ILE A 46 17.06 -72.19 16.09
N LEU A 47 16.98 -72.65 14.84
CA LEU A 47 16.40 -71.94 13.69
C LEU A 47 14.95 -71.57 14.03
N LYS A 48 14.75 -70.43 14.70
CA LYS A 48 13.46 -69.74 14.73
C LYS A 48 13.44 -68.77 13.55
N PRO A 49 12.36 -68.76 12.74
CA PRO A 49 12.25 -67.83 11.63
C PRO A 49 12.39 -66.41 12.15
N GLU A 50 13.15 -65.62 11.40
CA GLU A 50 13.40 -64.20 11.63
C GLU A 50 12.06 -63.51 11.92
N ILE A 51 11.88 -63.11 13.18
CA ILE A 51 10.67 -62.40 13.59
C ILE A 51 10.84 -60.99 13.05
N GLU A 52 10.26 -60.75 11.87
CA GLU A 52 10.21 -59.43 11.26
C GLU A 52 9.47 -58.51 12.24
N THR A 53 10.19 -57.54 12.81
CA THR A 53 9.64 -56.60 13.78
C THR A 53 8.67 -55.66 13.05
N LEU A 54 7.38 -56.03 13.03
CA LEU A 54 6.30 -55.35 12.29
C LEU A 54 5.87 -53.99 12.85
N GLY A 55 6.54 -53.47 13.88
CA GLY A 55 6.14 -52.23 14.53
C GLY A 55 7.30 -51.56 15.26
N THR A 56 8.03 -50.71 14.55
CA THR A 56 8.73 -49.60 15.18
C THR A 56 7.70 -48.61 15.71
N ASP A 57 7.91 -48.10 16.92
CA ASP A 57 7.12 -47.02 17.51
C ASP A 57 6.90 -45.88 16.50
N ILE A 58 5.76 -45.20 16.58
CA ILE A 58 5.27 -44.27 15.53
C ILE A 58 6.20 -43.07 15.32
N LEU A 59 7.15 -42.86 16.24
CA LEU A 59 8.19 -41.85 16.14
C LEU A 59 9.58 -42.51 16.24
N PRO A 60 10.51 -42.19 15.33
CA PRO A 60 11.87 -42.72 15.41
C PRO A 60 12.56 -42.24 16.69
N ILE A 61 13.12 -43.16 17.47
CA ILE A 61 13.99 -42.83 18.59
C ILE A 61 15.29 -42.26 18.01
N TYR A 62 15.50 -40.96 18.17
CA TYR A 62 16.73 -40.32 17.72
C TYR A 62 17.88 -40.67 18.68
N THR A 63 18.87 -41.39 18.16
CA THR A 63 20.04 -41.85 18.92
C THR A 63 21.29 -41.02 18.67
N GLU A 64 21.22 -40.04 17.75
CA GLU A 64 22.34 -39.19 17.36
C GLU A 64 22.25 -37.83 18.06
N LEU A 65 23.35 -37.39 18.69
CA LEU A 65 23.41 -36.09 19.38
C LEU A 65 23.12 -34.91 18.44
N ASP A 66 23.49 -35.03 17.15
CA ASP A 66 23.32 -33.98 16.15
C ASP A 66 21.85 -33.62 15.88
N LYS A 67 20.91 -34.49 16.25
CA LYS A 67 19.46 -34.26 16.11
C LYS A 67 18.84 -33.53 17.30
N PHE A 68 19.58 -33.37 18.41
CA PHE A 68 19.15 -32.62 19.60
C PHE A 68 19.61 -31.16 19.57
N GLN A 69 19.91 -30.62 18.38
CA GLN A 69 20.22 -29.20 18.25
C GLN A 69 18.97 -28.37 18.56
N SER A 70 19.07 -27.46 19.54
CA SER A 70 18.02 -26.49 19.77
C SER A 70 17.98 -25.60 18.53
N ASN A 71 16.93 -25.70 17.72
CA ASN A 71 16.62 -24.65 16.76
C ASN A 71 16.53 -23.36 17.59
N GLY A 72 17.46 -22.42 17.38
CA GLY A 72 17.58 -21.20 18.18
C GLY A 72 16.24 -20.45 18.26
N PRO A 73 16.09 -19.48 19.17
CA PRO A 73 14.80 -18.83 19.41
C PRO A 73 14.17 -18.40 18.08
N HIS A 74 12.97 -18.91 17.79
CA HIS A 74 12.24 -18.59 16.56
C HIS A 74 12.25 -17.07 16.37
N SER A 75 12.74 -16.62 15.21
CA SER A 75 12.89 -15.19 14.95
C SER A 75 11.52 -14.53 15.05
N PHE A 76 11.38 -13.55 15.96
CA PHE A 76 10.16 -12.78 16.15
C PHE A 76 9.63 -12.14 14.85
N THR A 77 10.48 -12.02 13.83
CA THR A 77 10.12 -11.59 12.47
C THR A 77 9.18 -12.56 11.75
N PHE A 78 9.39 -13.88 11.86
CA PHE A 78 8.52 -14.87 11.21
C PHE A 78 7.13 -14.88 11.85
N LEU A 79 7.07 -14.77 13.17
CA LEU A 79 5.81 -14.67 13.91
C LEU A 79 5.09 -13.34 13.61
N GLY A 80 5.83 -12.23 13.53
CA GLY A 80 5.29 -10.91 13.21
C GLY A 80 4.75 -10.80 11.78
N ILE A 81 5.44 -11.37 10.79
CA ILE A 81 4.99 -11.35 9.39
C ILE A 81 3.78 -12.27 9.20
N GLY A 82 3.78 -13.47 9.80
CA GLY A 82 2.66 -14.41 9.69
C GLY A 82 1.36 -13.87 10.30
N PHE A 83 1.42 -13.37 11.55
CA PHE A 83 0.23 -12.88 12.25
C PHE A 83 -0.12 -11.41 11.94
N GLY A 84 0.85 -10.58 11.58
CA GLY A 84 0.62 -9.18 11.22
C GLY A 84 0.02 -8.99 9.83
N SER A 85 0.33 -9.89 8.89
CA SER A 85 -0.10 -9.77 7.49
C SER A 85 -1.63 -9.64 7.31
N PRO A 86 -2.49 -10.49 7.93
CA PRO A 86 -3.94 -10.36 7.78
C PRO A 86 -4.49 -9.02 8.27
N VAL A 87 -3.94 -8.47 9.35
CA VAL A 87 -4.36 -7.18 9.91
C VAL A 87 -3.99 -6.04 8.97
N VAL A 88 -2.75 -6.06 8.45
CA VAL A 88 -2.28 -5.06 7.48
C VAL A 88 -3.11 -5.11 6.20
N LEU A 89 -3.36 -6.31 5.66
CA LEU A 89 -4.20 -6.49 4.48
C LEU A 89 -5.64 -6.00 4.71
N PHE A 90 -6.21 -6.25 5.88
CA PHE A 90 -7.54 -5.74 6.24
C PHE A 90 -7.59 -4.21 6.26
N ILE A 91 -6.60 -3.55 6.88
CA ILE A 91 -6.51 -2.08 6.93
C ILE A 91 -6.41 -1.52 5.51
N ILE A 92 -5.52 -2.07 4.68
CA ILE A 92 -5.36 -1.65 3.28
C ILE A 92 -6.68 -1.82 2.51
N SER A 93 -7.32 -2.98 2.62
CA SER A 93 -8.59 -3.27 1.96
C SER A 93 -9.70 -2.30 2.39
N SER A 94 -9.81 -2.01 3.68
CA SER A 94 -10.79 -1.06 4.22
C SER A 94 -10.58 0.37 3.69
N LEU A 95 -9.31 0.82 3.64
CA LEU A 95 -8.97 2.13 3.07
C LEU A 95 -9.30 2.20 1.57
N LEU A 96 -8.99 1.15 0.81
CA LEU A 96 -9.32 1.06 -0.61
C LEU A 96 -10.82 1.06 -0.84
N MET A 97 -11.58 0.29 -0.04
CA MET A 97 -13.04 0.23 -0.12
C MET A 97 -13.67 1.58 0.21
N LYS A 98 -13.21 2.27 1.26
CA LYS A 98 -13.69 3.60 1.62
C LYS A 98 -13.44 4.61 0.50
N ARG A 99 -12.25 4.57 -0.10
CA ARG A 99 -11.90 5.43 -1.24
C ARG A 99 -12.78 5.13 -2.46
N HIS A 100 -13.00 3.86 -2.77
CA HIS A 100 -13.82 3.43 -3.89
C HIS A 100 -15.30 3.78 -3.70
N ASN A 101 -15.84 3.59 -2.49
CA ASN A 101 -17.20 4.00 -2.16
C ASN A 101 -17.36 5.52 -2.28
N ARG A 102 -16.38 6.30 -1.82
CA ARG A 102 -16.39 7.76 -2.03
C ARG A 102 -16.43 8.10 -3.52
N MET A 103 -15.63 7.43 -4.36
CA MET A 103 -15.70 7.66 -5.81
C MET A 103 -17.03 7.25 -6.46
N LYS A 104 -17.75 6.27 -5.90
CA LYS A 104 -19.04 5.81 -6.44
C LYS A 104 -20.23 6.68 -6.01
N TYR A 105 -20.28 7.05 -4.74
CA TYR A 105 -21.45 7.71 -4.16
C TYR A 105 -21.30 9.24 -4.07
N ASP A 106 -20.07 9.76 -4.00
CA ASP A 106 -19.80 11.20 -3.98
C ASP A 106 -19.47 11.69 -5.40
N VAL A 107 -20.52 12.04 -6.14
CA VAL A 107 -20.42 12.52 -7.54
C VAL A 107 -19.58 13.80 -7.61
N ALA A 108 -19.68 14.69 -6.62
CA ALA A 108 -18.91 15.94 -6.56
C ALA A 108 -17.41 15.65 -6.43
N TYR A 109 -17.04 14.71 -5.55
CA TYR A 109 -15.66 14.26 -5.40
C TYR A 109 -15.14 13.55 -6.65
N TYR A 110 -15.96 12.71 -7.29
CA TYR A 110 -15.59 12.05 -8.53
C TYR A 110 -15.34 13.05 -9.67
N ARG A 111 -16.23 14.03 -9.84
CA ARG A 111 -16.11 15.09 -10.86
C ARG A 111 -14.85 15.92 -10.61
N SER A 112 -14.68 16.47 -9.42
CA SER A 112 -13.53 17.33 -9.10
C SER A 112 -12.19 16.60 -9.20
N ARG A 113 -12.13 15.30 -8.88
CA ARG A 113 -10.91 14.49 -8.98
C ARG A 113 -10.53 14.14 -10.42
N ASN A 114 -11.53 13.95 -11.29
CA ASN A 114 -11.29 13.62 -12.70
C ASN A 114 -11.22 14.85 -13.60
N ALA A 115 -11.67 16.02 -13.13
CA ALA A 115 -11.69 17.28 -13.88
C ALA A 115 -10.37 17.55 -14.61
N TYR A 116 -9.24 17.50 -13.90
CA TYR A 116 -7.93 17.77 -14.48
C TYR A 116 -7.55 16.76 -15.57
N LYS A 117 -7.79 15.47 -15.32
CA LYS A 117 -7.52 14.41 -16.29
C LYS A 117 -8.38 14.57 -17.55
N ASN A 118 -9.67 14.83 -17.38
CA ASN A 118 -10.62 15.01 -18.47
C ASN A 118 -10.27 16.26 -19.31
N ALA A 119 -10.01 17.39 -18.65
CA ALA A 119 -9.59 18.63 -19.30
C ALA A 119 -8.28 18.45 -20.07
N SER A 120 -7.26 17.86 -19.45
CA SER A 120 -5.97 17.59 -20.10
C SER A 120 -6.09 16.68 -21.33
N GLN A 121 -6.96 15.66 -21.27
CA GLN A 121 -7.21 14.78 -22.42
C GLN A 121 -7.93 15.52 -23.55
N ARG A 122 -8.87 16.42 -23.22
CA ARG A 122 -9.59 17.21 -24.22
C ARG A 122 -8.70 18.29 -24.83
N PHE A 123 -7.88 18.99 -24.04
CA PHE A 123 -6.90 19.96 -24.56
C PHE A 123 -5.96 19.34 -25.59
N LYS A 124 -5.47 18.12 -25.36
CA LYS A 124 -4.67 17.39 -26.36
C LYS A 124 -5.44 17.18 -27.67
N LYS A 125 -6.70 16.74 -27.61
CA LYS A 125 -7.52 16.56 -28.82
C LYS A 125 -7.78 17.86 -29.58
N VAL A 126 -8.02 18.95 -28.85
CA VAL A 126 -8.26 20.28 -29.44
C VAL A 126 -6.95 20.86 -30.03
N SER A 127 -5.80 20.55 -29.43
CA SER A 127 -4.48 20.95 -29.94
C SER A 127 -4.16 20.38 -31.32
N GLU A 128 -4.68 19.18 -31.64
CA GLU A 128 -4.54 18.55 -32.96
C GLU A 128 -5.37 19.26 -34.05
N ARG A 129 -6.34 20.09 -33.65
CA ARG A 129 -7.27 20.80 -34.54
C ARG A 129 -7.20 22.32 -34.35
N SER A 130 -6.01 22.84 -34.05
CA SER A 130 -5.76 24.25 -33.72
C SER A 130 -6.22 25.26 -34.78
N ASP A 131 -6.45 24.81 -36.01
CA ASP A 131 -6.76 25.66 -37.17
C ASP A 131 -8.26 25.89 -37.37
N SER A 132 -9.11 25.26 -36.57
CA SER A 132 -10.57 25.40 -36.68
C SER A 132 -11.05 26.73 -36.09
N LYS A 133 -12.04 27.35 -36.75
CA LYS A 133 -12.82 28.47 -36.18
C LYS A 133 -13.48 28.10 -34.84
N GLU A 134 -13.69 26.82 -34.58
CA GLU A 134 -14.31 26.32 -33.37
C GLU A 134 -13.32 26.14 -32.20
N PHE A 135 -12.01 26.29 -32.44
CA PHE A 135 -10.98 26.07 -31.43
C PHE A 135 -11.21 26.89 -30.15
N ALA A 136 -11.47 28.19 -30.27
CA ALA A 136 -11.71 29.07 -29.12
C ALA A 136 -12.97 28.66 -28.33
N ARG A 137 -14.02 28.23 -29.05
CA ARG A 137 -15.27 27.74 -28.45
C ARG A 137 -15.05 26.44 -27.69
N GLU A 138 -14.39 25.46 -28.31
CA GLU A 138 -14.09 24.18 -27.66
C GLU A 138 -13.17 24.36 -26.45
N LEU A 139 -12.17 25.25 -26.56
CA LEU A 139 -11.26 25.56 -25.46
C LEU A 139 -11.99 26.22 -24.28
N SER A 140 -12.86 27.20 -24.56
CA SER A 140 -13.75 27.82 -23.57
C SER A 140 -14.66 26.80 -22.89
N GLU A 141 -15.25 25.88 -23.65
CA GLU A 141 -16.11 24.83 -23.12
C GLU A 141 -15.35 23.89 -22.17
N ILE A 142 -14.16 23.43 -22.56
CA ILE A 142 -13.32 22.55 -21.71
C ILE A 142 -12.95 23.26 -20.40
N PHE A 143 -12.58 24.53 -20.47
CA PHE A 143 -12.18 25.29 -19.31
C PHE A 143 -13.35 25.54 -18.35
N ARG A 144 -14.55 25.86 -18.87
CA ARG A 144 -15.78 25.98 -18.07
C ARG A 144 -16.19 24.67 -17.44
N GLU A 145 -16.07 23.56 -18.18
CA GLU A 145 -16.36 22.23 -17.66
C GLU A 145 -15.39 21.84 -16.51
N TYR A 146 -14.10 22.15 -16.65
CA TYR A 146 -13.11 21.94 -15.58
C TYR A 146 -13.47 22.69 -14.30
N ILE A 147 -13.76 23.99 -14.42
CA ILE A 147 -14.09 24.82 -13.25
C ILE A 147 -15.45 24.40 -12.67
N GLY A 148 -16.42 24.09 -13.53
CA GLY A 148 -17.72 23.56 -13.11
C GLY A 148 -17.58 22.25 -12.33
N ASP A 149 -16.71 21.34 -12.77
CA ASP A 149 -16.43 20.10 -12.05
C ASP A 149 -15.70 20.33 -10.71
N LYS A 150 -14.81 21.33 -10.63
CA LYS A 150 -14.11 21.70 -9.39
C LYS A 150 -15.00 22.38 -8.36
N LEU A 151 -15.91 23.24 -8.81
CA LEU A 151 -16.86 23.96 -7.95
C LEU A 151 -18.18 23.19 -7.75
N ASN A 152 -18.28 21.98 -8.29
CA ASN A 152 -19.50 21.16 -8.29
C ASN A 152 -20.74 21.90 -8.84
N LEU A 153 -20.54 22.74 -9.85
CA LEU A 153 -21.61 23.46 -10.54
C LEU A 153 -22.20 22.57 -11.64
N GLN A 154 -23.52 22.64 -11.81
CA GLN A 154 -24.23 21.94 -12.88
C GLN A 154 -24.49 22.93 -14.02
N GLY A 155 -23.97 22.63 -15.21
CA GLY A 155 -24.18 23.45 -16.42
C GLY A 155 -22.88 23.96 -17.03
N LYS A 156 -22.80 23.91 -18.37
CA LYS A 156 -21.67 24.40 -19.17
C LYS A 156 -21.75 25.90 -19.48
N ALA A 157 -22.87 26.54 -19.14
CA ALA A 157 -23.25 27.88 -19.59
C ALA A 157 -23.01 28.98 -18.52
N ILE A 158 -22.02 28.81 -17.64
CA ILE A 158 -21.69 29.80 -16.61
C ILE A 158 -20.84 30.90 -17.24
N THR A 159 -21.21 32.17 -17.05
CA THR A 159 -20.48 33.33 -17.60
C THR A 159 -19.16 33.60 -16.87
N ALA A 160 -18.26 34.39 -17.47
CA ALA A 160 -16.98 34.76 -16.84
C ALA A 160 -17.17 35.46 -15.48
N GLU A 161 -18.18 36.33 -15.41
CA GLU A 161 -18.52 37.08 -14.19
C GLU A 161 -19.06 36.16 -13.09
N GLU A 162 -20.03 35.30 -13.43
CA GLU A 162 -20.58 34.32 -12.48
C GLU A 162 -19.49 33.38 -11.95
N MET A 163 -18.59 32.95 -12.83
CA MET A 163 -17.47 32.09 -12.48
C MET A 163 -16.51 32.78 -11.51
N GLN A 164 -16.20 34.06 -11.72
CA GLN A 164 -15.36 34.86 -10.84
C GLN A 164 -15.97 34.97 -9.42
N VAL A 165 -17.27 35.26 -9.32
CA VAL A 165 -17.96 35.36 -8.03
C VAL A 165 -17.86 34.05 -7.26
N ARG A 166 -18.17 32.92 -7.92
CA ARG A 166 -18.09 31.58 -7.32
C ARG A 166 -16.67 31.20 -6.90
N LEU A 167 -15.66 31.63 -7.66
CA LEU A 167 -14.25 31.38 -7.33
C LEU A 167 -13.79 32.17 -6.11
N LYS A 168 -14.26 33.41 -5.94
CA LYS A 168 -14.00 34.24 -4.75
C LYS A 168 -14.62 33.66 -3.49
N GLU A 169 -15.77 33.00 -3.61
CA GLU A 169 -16.42 32.27 -2.50
C GLU A 169 -15.76 30.91 -2.19
N SER A 170 -14.76 30.51 -2.97
CA SER A 170 -14.08 29.22 -2.86
C SER A 170 -12.60 29.38 -2.47
N ASN A 171 -11.90 28.25 -2.28
CA ASN A 171 -10.45 28.23 -1.98
C ASN A 171 -9.55 28.75 -3.13
N TYR A 172 -10.14 29.20 -4.25
CA TYR A 172 -9.44 29.67 -5.45
C TYR A 172 -9.49 31.20 -5.64
N GLU A 173 -9.84 31.98 -4.61
CA GLU A 173 -9.92 33.45 -4.65
C GLU A 173 -8.72 34.13 -5.36
N PRO A 174 -7.44 33.77 -5.08
CA PRO A 174 -6.29 34.45 -5.71
C PRO A 174 -6.25 34.32 -7.23
N GLN A 175 -6.88 33.27 -7.78
CA GLN A 175 -6.89 32.99 -9.22
C GLN A 175 -8.17 33.46 -9.92
N ALA A 176 -9.16 33.95 -9.18
CA ALA A 176 -10.46 34.33 -9.75
C ALA A 176 -10.31 35.41 -10.85
N GLU A 177 -9.41 36.37 -10.66
CA GLU A 177 -9.17 37.45 -11.64
C GLU A 177 -8.46 36.96 -12.90
N GLU A 178 -7.48 36.07 -12.75
CA GLU A 178 -6.76 35.47 -13.89
C GLU A 178 -7.70 34.59 -14.73
N ILE A 179 -8.55 33.82 -14.05
CA ILE A 179 -9.56 32.98 -14.68
C ILE A 179 -10.57 33.81 -15.46
N ARG A 180 -11.07 34.92 -14.88
CA ARG A 180 -11.99 35.82 -15.56
C ARG A 180 -11.37 36.38 -16.85
N LYS A 181 -10.15 36.92 -16.76
CA LYS A 181 -9.43 37.49 -17.91
C LYS A 181 -9.19 36.46 -19.02
N LEU A 182 -8.84 35.23 -18.65
CA LEU A 182 -8.67 34.15 -19.63
C LEU A 182 -10.01 33.84 -20.32
N LEU A 183 -11.10 33.73 -19.57
CA LEU A 183 -12.41 33.40 -20.14
C LEU A 183 -12.93 34.51 -21.07
N GLU A 184 -12.79 35.78 -20.69
CA GLU A 184 -13.11 36.94 -21.54
C GLU A 184 -12.28 36.96 -22.83
N LYS A 185 -10.98 36.64 -22.73
CA LYS A 185 -10.09 36.49 -23.89
C LYS A 185 -10.57 35.36 -24.80
N LEU A 186 -11.04 34.23 -24.25
CA LEU A 186 -11.58 33.13 -25.05
C LEU A 186 -12.92 33.47 -25.71
N GLU A 187 -13.81 34.20 -25.00
CA GLU A 187 -15.10 34.66 -25.53
C GLU A 187 -14.91 35.66 -26.68
N THR A 188 -14.02 36.63 -26.54
CA THR A 188 -13.74 37.61 -27.62
C THR A 188 -13.19 36.92 -28.88
N LEU A 189 -12.31 35.94 -28.69
CA LEU A 189 -11.71 35.18 -29.79
C LEU A 189 -12.65 34.16 -30.42
N GLN A 190 -13.77 33.82 -29.78
CA GLN A 190 -14.83 33.02 -30.40
C GLN A 190 -15.50 33.75 -31.57
N TYR A 191 -15.53 35.08 -31.53
CA TYR A 191 -16.17 35.91 -32.55
C TYR A 191 -15.18 36.63 -33.47
N ALA A 192 -13.87 36.51 -33.20
CA ALA A 192 -12.80 37.13 -33.99
C ALA A 192 -11.95 36.08 -34.74
N PRO A 193 -11.45 36.38 -35.95
CA PRO A 193 -10.54 35.49 -36.67
C PRO A 193 -9.19 35.36 -35.93
N MET A 194 -8.80 34.11 -35.66
CA MET A 194 -7.58 33.77 -34.93
C MET A 194 -6.41 33.43 -35.86
N THR A 195 -5.20 33.85 -35.49
CA THR A 195 -3.94 33.41 -36.12
C THR A 195 -3.38 32.21 -35.38
N GLN A 196 -2.72 31.27 -36.08
CA GLN A 196 -2.19 30.05 -35.47
C GLN A 196 -1.25 30.30 -34.27
N GLY A 197 -0.43 31.36 -34.30
CA GLY A 197 0.44 31.72 -33.18
C GLY A 197 -0.32 32.05 -31.88
N SER A 198 -1.48 32.70 -32.01
CA SER A 198 -2.35 33.04 -30.88
C SER A 198 -2.99 31.79 -30.26
N THR A 199 -3.38 30.80 -31.09
CA THR A 199 -4.02 29.56 -30.60
C THR A 199 -3.11 28.73 -29.70
N LYS A 200 -1.82 28.59 -30.05
CA LYS A 200 -0.84 27.85 -29.23
C LYS A 200 -0.55 28.54 -27.90
N GLN A 201 -0.47 29.87 -27.90
CA GLN A 201 -0.28 30.66 -26.68
C GLN A 201 -1.47 30.49 -25.72
N LEU A 202 -2.70 30.59 -26.24
CA LEU A 202 -3.93 30.42 -25.45
C LEU A 202 -4.07 29.02 -24.85
N LEU A 203 -3.71 28.00 -25.62
CA LEU A 203 -3.69 26.62 -25.12
C LEU A 203 -2.71 26.50 -23.94
N GLY A 204 -1.49 27.02 -24.10
CA GLY A 204 -0.47 27.00 -23.04
C GLY A 204 -0.89 27.79 -21.79
N GLU A 205 -1.49 28.96 -21.96
CA GLU A 205 -2.06 29.76 -20.86
C GLU A 205 -3.14 28.97 -20.11
N SER A 206 -4.07 28.34 -20.84
CA SER A 206 -5.16 27.54 -20.28
C SER A 206 -4.65 26.30 -19.54
N GLU A 207 -3.70 25.57 -20.12
CA GLU A 207 -3.06 24.40 -19.52
C GLU A 207 -2.29 24.75 -18.24
N ASN A 208 -1.58 25.87 -18.25
CA ASN A 208 -0.83 26.33 -17.08
C ASN A 208 -1.78 26.73 -15.94
N LEU A 209 -2.88 27.43 -16.24
CA LEU A 209 -3.87 27.82 -15.24
C LEU A 209 -4.54 26.60 -14.59
N ILE A 210 -5.00 25.61 -15.36
CA ILE A 210 -5.60 24.40 -14.75
C ILE A 210 -4.57 23.64 -13.90
N LYS A 211 -3.28 23.69 -14.25
CA LYS A 211 -2.21 23.03 -13.50
C LYS A 211 -1.91 23.76 -12.18
N ILE A 212 -1.99 25.08 -12.16
CA ILE A 212 -1.86 25.89 -10.94
C ILE A 212 -3.05 25.62 -10.02
N LEU A 213 -4.26 25.53 -10.56
CA LEU A 213 -5.47 25.23 -9.79
C LEU A 213 -5.44 23.82 -9.20
N GLU A 214 -4.97 22.82 -9.97
CA GLU A 214 -4.86 21.45 -9.49
C GLU A 214 -3.88 21.31 -8.32
N LYS A 215 -2.78 22.07 -8.30
CA LYS A 215 -1.81 22.05 -7.19
C LYS A 215 -2.35 22.62 -5.88
N LYS A 216 -3.36 23.48 -5.94
CA LYS A 216 -4.00 24.07 -4.74
C LYS A 216 -5.23 23.29 -4.26
N SER A 217 -5.71 22.33 -5.07
CA SER A 217 -6.88 21.49 -4.80
C SER A 217 -6.56 20.34 -3.85
#